data_AF-A0A6A6A2P3-F1
#
_entry.id   AF-A0A6A6A2P3-F1
#
_cell.length_a   1.000
_cell.length_b   1.000
_cell.length_c   1.000
_cell.angle_alpha   90.00
_cell.angle_beta   90.00
_cell.angle_gamma   90.00
#
_symmetry.space_group_name_H-M   'P 1'
#
loop_
_entity.id
_entity.type
_entity.pdbx_description
1 polymer ?
#
loop_
_entity_poly.entity_id
_entity_poly.type
_entity_poly.pdbx_seq_one_letter_code
_entity_poly.pdbx_strand_id
1 'polypeptide(L)'
;MKLLTLISPAFLAASVSASASESASEDPTPVGQLWTASWTSDDLAPYEQSCHTKSTYKASIYKLGEMYPALEDYTANLKMFYSQQLYPGSWAGYDAHGNDRELLKMPLASLPTKMHRWLQTSSTQRHFSVHDDVVFFAPGAIYPLLPLWVNGKGECEGAFAGLEEYANEPRDGAVIGKVDYKKTGEREVEFSVEGLKVQEKEGGRQEL
;
A
#
# COMPACT_ATOMS: atom_id res chain seq x y z
N MET A 1 92.49 0.28 5.23
CA MET A 1 91.13 0.55 4.68
C MET A 1 90.13 0.19 5.76
N LYS A 2 89.42 1.19 6.33
CA LYS A 2 88.60 1.08 7.55
C LYS A 2 87.11 0.96 7.22
N LEU A 3 86.45 0.11 8.02
CA LEU A 3 85.01 -0.06 8.30
C LEU A 3 84.12 1.17 8.07
N LEU A 4 82.85 0.94 7.70
CA LEU A 4 81.71 1.09 8.63
C LEU A 4 80.38 0.59 8.03
N THR A 5 79.65 -0.13 8.89
CA THR A 5 78.32 -0.73 8.75
C THR A 5 77.19 0.30 8.61
N LEU A 6 76.21 0.01 7.76
CA LEU A 6 74.99 0.81 7.55
C LEU A 6 73.84 0.32 8.44
N ILE A 7 73.17 1.27 9.10
CA ILE A 7 71.96 1.09 9.93
C ILE A 7 70.75 1.64 9.14
N SER A 8 69.64 0.90 9.20
CA SER A 8 68.32 1.21 8.62
C SER A 8 67.67 2.50 9.14
N PRO A 9 66.62 2.97 8.45
CA PRO A 9 65.39 3.31 9.16
C PRO A 9 64.14 2.69 8.54
N ALA A 10 63.24 2.29 9.43
CA ALA A 10 61.91 1.76 9.15
C ALA A 10 60.98 2.87 8.66
N PHE A 11 60.24 2.61 7.58
CA PHE A 11 59.08 3.41 7.17
C PHE A 11 57.81 2.66 7.56
N LEU A 12 57.09 3.21 8.55
CA LEU A 12 55.73 2.82 8.92
C LEU A 12 54.78 3.34 7.82
N ALA A 13 54.20 2.42 7.04
CA ALA A 13 53.09 2.74 6.15
C ALA A 13 51.81 2.87 6.99
N ALA A 14 51.31 4.10 7.14
CA ALA A 14 50.00 4.35 7.72
C ALA A 14 48.93 3.96 6.67
N SER A 15 48.32 2.79 6.86
CA SER A 15 47.12 2.38 6.13
C SER A 15 45.94 3.26 6.56
N VAL A 16 45.59 4.25 5.73
CA VAL A 16 44.32 4.96 5.85
C VAL A 16 43.22 3.99 5.43
N SER A 17 42.58 3.34 6.41
CA SER A 17 41.31 2.66 6.19
C SER A 17 40.26 3.72 5.91
N ALA A 18 40.01 4.00 4.62
CA ALA A 18 38.80 4.68 4.20
C ALA A 18 37.63 3.74 4.55
N SER A 19 37.01 3.99 5.71
CA SER A 19 35.75 3.38 6.07
C SER A 19 34.71 3.95 5.11
N ALA A 20 34.51 3.27 3.97
CA ALA A 20 33.36 3.49 3.13
C ALA A 20 32.14 3.17 4.00
N SER A 21 31.53 4.22 4.54
CA SER A 21 30.24 4.12 5.20
C SER A 21 29.25 3.75 4.10
N GLU A 22 28.98 2.46 4.00
CA GLU A 22 27.90 1.89 3.21
C GLU A 22 26.62 2.53 3.75
N SER A 23 26.14 3.57 3.07
CA SER A 23 24.85 4.18 3.36
C SER A 23 23.83 3.07 3.14
N ALA A 24 23.28 2.52 4.22
CA ALA A 24 22.13 1.64 4.17
C ALA A 24 21.08 2.35 3.31
N SER A 25 20.81 1.82 2.12
CA SER A 25 19.70 2.26 1.30
C SER A 25 18.44 1.94 2.10
N GLU A 26 17.81 2.95 2.68
CA GLU A 26 16.51 2.78 3.31
C GLU A 26 15.54 2.26 2.25
N ASP A 27 14.84 1.16 2.56
CA ASP A 27 13.83 0.61 1.67
C ASP A 27 12.76 1.69 1.40
N PRO A 28 12.24 1.78 0.15
CA PRO A 28 11.25 2.78 -0.18
C PRO A 28 9.97 2.55 0.64
N THR A 29 9.37 3.65 1.10
CA THR A 29 8.11 3.62 1.86
C THR A 29 7.03 2.85 1.08
N PRO A 30 6.38 1.84 1.69
CA PRO A 30 5.37 1.07 0.99
C PRO A 30 4.16 1.92 0.61
N VAL A 31 3.54 1.58 -0.52
CA VAL A 31 2.41 2.34 -1.09
C VAL A 31 1.24 2.45 -0.10
N GLY A 32 0.93 1.40 0.66
CA GLY A 32 -0.13 1.45 1.65
C GLY A 32 0.09 2.56 2.70
N GLN A 33 1.34 2.75 3.14
CA GLN A 33 1.66 3.77 4.14
C GLN A 33 1.51 5.19 3.57
N LEU A 34 1.85 5.39 2.29
CA LEU A 34 1.72 6.69 1.62
C LEU A 34 0.27 7.14 1.45
N TRP A 35 -0.65 6.19 1.26
CA TRP A 35 -2.05 6.46 0.94
C TRP A 35 -3.02 6.20 2.10
N THR A 36 -2.54 5.71 3.24
CA THR A 36 -3.37 5.56 4.43
C THR A 36 -3.84 6.92 4.90
N ALA A 37 -5.15 7.06 5.15
CA ALA A 37 -5.72 8.30 5.68
C ALA A 37 -5.17 8.62 7.08
N SER A 38 -4.49 9.76 7.21
CA SER A 38 -4.04 10.32 8.51
C SER A 38 -5.13 11.13 9.22
N TRP A 39 -6.11 11.61 8.47
CA TRP A 39 -7.13 12.52 8.94
C TRP A 39 -8.20 11.84 9.81
N THR A 40 -8.82 12.66 10.65
CA THR A 40 -9.88 12.34 11.58
C THR A 40 -11.14 13.14 11.24
N SER A 41 -12.24 12.85 11.92
CA SER A 41 -13.49 13.61 11.74
C SER A 41 -13.34 15.10 12.06
N ASP A 42 -12.41 15.45 12.96
CA ASP A 42 -12.15 16.85 13.35
C ASP A 42 -11.45 17.61 12.22
N ASP A 43 -10.57 16.94 11.47
CA ASP A 43 -9.89 17.51 10.29
C ASP A 43 -10.86 17.80 9.13
N LEU A 44 -12.07 17.21 9.19
CA LEU A 44 -13.15 17.46 8.23
C LEU A 44 -14.06 18.63 8.61
N ALA A 45 -13.92 19.21 9.81
CA ALA A 45 -14.72 20.34 10.25
C ALA A 45 -14.76 21.55 9.28
N PRO A 46 -13.65 21.96 8.62
CA PRO A 46 -13.66 23.09 7.68
C PRO A 46 -14.23 22.73 6.31
N TYR A 47 -14.61 21.47 6.06
CA TYR A 47 -15.15 21.01 4.78
C TYR A 47 -16.65 20.67 4.87
N GLU A 48 -17.35 20.85 3.76
CA GLU A 48 -18.66 20.27 3.48
C GLU A 48 -18.50 18.95 2.74
N GLN A 49 -19.22 17.93 3.19
CA GLN A 49 -19.23 16.61 2.56
C GLN A 49 -20.37 16.56 1.53
N SER A 50 -20.04 16.83 0.28
CA SER A 50 -21.00 16.78 -0.84
C SER A 50 -21.51 15.36 -1.12
N CYS A 51 -20.73 14.35 -0.74
CA CYS A 51 -21.06 12.95 -0.88
C CYS A 51 -20.30 12.14 0.16
N HIS A 52 -20.96 11.14 0.75
CA HIS A 52 -20.36 10.14 1.61
C HIS A 52 -20.97 8.76 1.31
N THR A 53 -20.14 7.78 0.98
CA THR A 53 -20.57 6.39 0.78
C THR A 53 -19.60 5.42 1.44
N LYS A 54 -20.14 4.33 2.00
CA LYS A 54 -19.37 3.23 2.57
C LYS A 54 -19.75 1.90 1.91
N SER A 55 -18.77 1.08 1.57
CA SER A 55 -18.97 -0.26 1.02
C SER A 55 -18.15 -1.27 1.82
N THR A 56 -18.72 -2.45 2.09
CA THR A 56 -18.10 -3.48 2.94
C THR A 56 -17.91 -4.77 2.15
N TYR A 57 -16.74 -5.39 2.35
CA TYR A 57 -16.31 -6.58 1.65
C TYR A 57 -15.81 -7.64 2.62
N LYS A 58 -16.00 -8.90 2.23
CA LYS A 58 -15.42 -10.05 2.91
C LYS A 58 -14.29 -10.60 2.08
N ALA A 59 -13.18 -10.90 2.74
CA ALA A 59 -12.01 -11.51 2.15
C ALA A 59 -11.45 -12.58 3.07
N SER A 60 -10.63 -13.46 2.50
CA SER A 60 -9.76 -14.30 3.29
C SER A 60 -8.38 -13.69 3.37
N ILE A 61 -7.74 -13.72 4.54
CA ILE A 61 -6.37 -13.22 4.74
C ILE A 61 -5.42 -14.37 5.06
N TYR A 62 -4.28 -14.39 4.39
CA TYR A 62 -3.22 -15.38 4.58
C TYR A 62 -1.87 -14.70 4.70
N LYS A 63 -0.89 -15.41 5.24
CA LYS A 63 0.53 -15.08 5.11
C LYS A 63 1.13 -15.80 3.90
N LEU A 64 2.18 -15.21 3.32
CA LEU A 64 2.87 -15.80 2.18
C LEU A 64 3.47 -17.18 2.51
N GLY A 65 3.95 -17.36 3.74
CA GLY A 65 4.44 -18.66 4.22
C GLY A 65 3.38 -19.75 4.26
N GLU A 66 2.10 -19.40 4.23
CA GLU A 66 0.98 -20.36 4.18
C GLU A 66 0.65 -20.82 2.76
N MET A 67 1.50 -20.50 1.76
CA MET A 67 1.38 -21.03 0.40
C MET A 67 1.10 -22.53 0.38
N TYR A 68 1.75 -23.29 1.28
CA TYR A 68 1.46 -24.70 1.51
C TYR A 68 0.93 -24.92 2.92
N PRO A 69 -0.15 -25.71 3.11
CA PRO A 69 -1.01 -26.32 2.09
C PRO A 69 -2.17 -25.40 1.64
N ALA A 70 -2.33 -24.20 2.21
CA ALA A 70 -3.58 -23.45 2.10
C ALA A 70 -3.82 -22.80 0.71
N LEU A 71 -2.76 -22.56 -0.06
CA LEU A 71 -2.81 -21.87 -1.37
C LEU A 71 -2.03 -22.62 -2.44
N GLU A 72 -1.92 -23.94 -2.31
CA GLU A 72 -1.05 -24.78 -3.15
C GLU A 72 -1.29 -24.53 -4.64
N ASP A 73 -2.56 -24.51 -5.05
CA ASP A 73 -3.01 -24.31 -6.44
C ASP A 73 -2.58 -22.95 -7.03
N TYR A 74 -2.33 -21.94 -6.19
CA TYR A 74 -1.96 -20.58 -6.62
C TYR A 74 -0.46 -20.30 -6.51
N THR A 75 0.32 -21.25 -5.99
CA THR A 75 1.70 -21.03 -5.56
C THR A 75 2.61 -20.52 -6.67
N ALA A 76 2.51 -21.09 -7.88
CA ALA A 76 3.34 -20.69 -9.02
C ALA A 76 3.16 -19.20 -9.35
N ASN A 77 1.91 -18.74 -9.32
CA ASN A 77 1.58 -17.37 -9.65
C ASN A 77 1.92 -16.39 -8.53
N LEU A 78 1.63 -16.76 -7.27
CA LEU A 78 1.97 -15.92 -6.12
C LEU A 78 3.49 -15.72 -6.01
N LYS A 79 4.30 -16.77 -6.27
CA LYS A 79 5.76 -16.65 -6.30
C LYS A 79 6.26 -15.63 -7.33
N MET A 80 5.66 -15.63 -8.52
CA MET A 80 5.98 -14.64 -9.57
C MET A 80 5.58 -13.22 -9.14
N PHE A 81 4.39 -13.07 -8.55
CA PHE A 81 3.91 -11.76 -8.07
C PHE A 81 4.82 -11.14 -6.99
N TYR A 82 5.37 -11.95 -6.06
CA TYR A 82 6.13 -11.42 -4.91
C TYR A 82 7.66 -11.40 -5.06
N SER A 83 8.24 -12.06 -6.06
CA SER A 83 9.71 -12.23 -6.17
C SER A 83 10.48 -11.05 -6.76
N GLN A 84 9.82 -10.08 -7.39
CA GLN A 84 10.49 -8.98 -8.11
C GLN A 84 9.81 -7.60 -7.91
N GLN A 85 8.97 -7.47 -6.89
CA GLN A 85 8.09 -6.33 -6.74
C GLN A 85 8.22 -5.67 -5.37
N LEU A 86 8.09 -4.33 -5.37
CA LEU A 86 7.84 -3.57 -4.16
C LEU A 86 6.47 -3.99 -3.63
N TYR A 87 6.48 -4.60 -2.45
CA TYR A 87 5.27 -5.08 -1.82
C TYR A 87 4.48 -3.88 -1.26
N PRO A 88 3.18 -3.72 -1.59
CA PRO A 88 2.39 -2.56 -1.15
C PRO A 88 2.21 -2.42 0.36
N GLY A 89 2.53 -3.47 1.13
CA GLY A 89 2.46 -3.47 2.59
C GLY A 89 1.19 -4.17 3.13
N SER A 90 1.20 -4.39 4.44
CA SER A 90 0.02 -4.76 5.24
C SER A 90 -0.99 -3.61 5.30
N TRP A 91 -2.04 -3.76 6.12
CA TRP A 91 -3.05 -2.71 6.32
C TRP A 91 -2.45 -1.38 6.78
N ALA A 92 -1.41 -1.42 7.60
CA ALA A 92 -0.71 -0.22 8.05
C ALA A 92 0.46 0.17 7.12
N GLY A 93 0.55 -0.46 5.94
CA GLY A 93 1.60 -0.17 4.97
C GLY A 93 2.97 -0.69 5.37
N TYR A 94 3.08 -1.73 6.19
CA TYR A 94 4.37 -2.34 6.54
C TYR A 94 4.70 -3.53 5.64
N ASP A 95 5.93 -3.62 5.13
CA ASP A 95 6.45 -4.83 4.47
C ASP A 95 7.15 -5.72 5.52
N ALA A 96 6.48 -6.76 6.01
CA ALA A 96 7.07 -7.72 6.94
C ALA A 96 8.12 -8.66 6.26
N HIS A 97 8.28 -8.56 4.95
CA HIS A 97 9.12 -9.36 4.08
C HIS A 97 8.84 -10.88 4.11
N GLY A 98 9.28 -11.56 3.05
CA GLY A 98 9.26 -13.02 2.96
C GLY A 98 7.92 -13.67 3.32
N ASN A 99 7.96 -14.65 4.20
CA ASN A 99 6.81 -15.47 4.59
C ASN A 99 5.77 -14.72 5.43
N ASP A 100 6.10 -13.56 5.99
CA ASP A 100 5.19 -12.80 6.85
C ASP A 100 4.36 -11.76 6.10
N ARG A 101 4.57 -11.61 4.79
CA ARG A 101 3.73 -10.76 3.94
C ARG A 101 2.30 -11.27 3.92
N GLU A 102 1.36 -10.37 4.15
CA GLU A 102 -0.06 -10.68 4.13
C GLU A 102 -0.61 -10.69 2.69
N LEU A 103 -1.69 -11.43 2.48
CA LEU A 103 -2.38 -11.45 1.20
C LEU A 103 -3.87 -11.68 1.41
N LEU A 104 -4.65 -10.83 0.76
CA LEU A 104 -6.10 -10.94 0.70
C LEU A 104 -6.47 -11.77 -0.52
N LYS A 105 -7.24 -12.83 -0.30
CA LYS A 105 -7.88 -13.63 -1.34
C LYS A 105 -9.36 -13.24 -1.38
N MET A 106 -9.85 -12.87 -2.56
CA MET A 106 -11.25 -12.52 -2.78
C MET A 106 -11.78 -13.20 -4.03
N PRO A 107 -13.03 -13.69 -4.04
CA PRO A 107 -13.69 -14.05 -5.28
C PRO A 107 -13.77 -12.82 -6.19
N LEU A 108 -13.39 -12.96 -7.45
CA LEU A 108 -13.44 -11.88 -8.44
C LEU A 108 -14.85 -11.30 -8.46
N ALA A 109 -15.90 -12.13 -8.47
CA ALA A 109 -17.30 -11.72 -8.47
C ALA A 109 -17.79 -10.91 -7.24
N SER A 110 -17.02 -10.85 -6.14
CA SER A 110 -17.39 -10.04 -4.97
C SER A 110 -16.92 -8.58 -5.08
N LEU A 111 -16.08 -8.28 -6.08
CA LEU A 111 -15.56 -6.94 -6.28
C LEU A 111 -16.62 -6.00 -6.91
N PRO A 112 -16.50 -4.68 -6.69
CA PRO A 112 -17.32 -3.71 -7.42
C PRO A 112 -17.09 -3.76 -8.93
N THR A 113 -18.12 -3.43 -9.71
CA THR A 113 -18.03 -3.37 -11.18
C THR A 113 -16.89 -2.47 -11.66
N LYS A 114 -16.64 -1.36 -10.98
CA LYS A 114 -15.52 -0.45 -11.29
C LYS A 114 -14.18 -1.15 -11.13
N MET A 115 -13.97 -1.84 -10.01
CA MET A 115 -12.77 -2.63 -9.75
C MET A 115 -12.60 -3.74 -10.79
N HIS A 116 -13.64 -4.51 -11.09
CA HIS A 116 -13.59 -5.53 -12.14
C HIS A 116 -13.11 -4.99 -13.50
N ARG A 117 -13.72 -3.89 -13.96
CA ARG A 117 -13.36 -3.26 -15.24
C ARG A 117 -11.92 -2.74 -15.21
N TRP A 118 -11.52 -2.17 -14.09
CA TRP A 118 -10.16 -1.67 -13.91
C TRP A 118 -9.14 -2.81 -13.94
N LEU A 119 -9.38 -3.94 -13.26
CA LEU A 119 -8.49 -5.11 -13.29
C LEU A 119 -8.30 -5.68 -14.71
N GLN A 120 -9.34 -5.63 -15.55
CA GLN A 120 -9.29 -6.08 -16.94
C GLN A 120 -8.45 -5.18 -17.86
N THR A 121 -8.37 -3.89 -17.53
CA THR A 121 -7.69 -2.87 -18.35
C THR A 121 -6.30 -2.52 -17.83
N SER A 122 -6.05 -2.73 -16.53
CA SER A 122 -4.82 -2.38 -15.81
C SER A 122 -3.91 -3.58 -15.56
N SER A 123 -3.87 -4.55 -16.48
CA SER A 123 -3.15 -5.84 -16.35
C SER A 123 -1.65 -5.73 -16.09
N THR A 124 -1.07 -4.53 -16.21
CA THR A 124 0.34 -4.23 -15.94
C THR A 124 0.62 -3.69 -14.54
N GLN A 125 -0.39 -3.42 -13.71
CA GLN A 125 -0.16 -2.89 -12.36
C GLN A 125 0.23 -4.00 -11.37
N ARG A 126 1.35 -3.79 -10.70
CA ARG A 126 2.08 -4.73 -9.82
C ARG A 126 1.45 -4.90 -8.43
N HIS A 127 0.16 -4.63 -8.29
CA HIS A 127 -0.52 -4.49 -7.00
C HIS A 127 -1.57 -5.56 -6.72
N PHE A 128 -1.89 -6.39 -7.72
CA PHE A 128 -2.83 -7.50 -7.60
C PHE A 128 -2.43 -8.68 -8.48
N SER A 129 -2.99 -9.86 -8.21
CA SER A 129 -2.83 -11.05 -9.04
C SER A 129 -4.19 -11.73 -9.26
N VAL A 130 -4.64 -11.82 -10.50
CA VAL A 130 -5.93 -12.47 -10.86
C VAL A 130 -5.66 -13.88 -11.39
N HIS A 131 -6.35 -14.87 -10.82
CA HIS A 131 -6.31 -16.27 -11.25
C HIS A 131 -7.73 -16.82 -11.29
N ASP A 132 -8.17 -17.23 -12.48
CA ASP A 132 -9.51 -17.75 -12.74
C ASP A 132 -10.60 -16.81 -12.18
N ASP A 133 -11.30 -17.24 -11.13
CA ASP A 133 -12.38 -16.53 -10.45
C ASP A 133 -11.94 -15.90 -9.12
N VAL A 134 -10.64 -15.78 -8.86
CA VAL A 134 -10.07 -15.24 -7.63
C VAL A 134 -9.08 -14.12 -7.93
N VAL A 135 -9.06 -13.12 -7.05
CA VAL A 135 -8.03 -12.07 -7.03
C VAL A 135 -7.29 -12.08 -5.71
N PHE A 136 -6.00 -11.78 -5.79
CA PHE A 136 -5.12 -11.57 -4.66
C PHE A 136 -4.68 -10.12 -4.59
N PHE A 137 -4.73 -9.53 -3.39
CA PHE A 137 -4.23 -8.19 -3.09
C PHE A 137 -3.27 -8.24 -1.90
N ALA A 138 -2.23 -7.41 -1.92
CA ALA A 138 -1.64 -6.97 -0.65
C ALA A 138 -2.66 -6.04 0.05
N PRO A 139 -2.86 -6.11 1.38
CA PRO A 139 -3.79 -5.20 2.04
C PRO A 139 -3.52 -3.71 1.74
N GLY A 140 -2.25 -3.30 1.71
CA GLY A 140 -1.83 -1.94 1.36
C GLY A 140 -2.14 -1.51 -0.10
N ALA A 141 -2.42 -2.46 -1.00
CA ALA A 141 -2.80 -2.17 -2.39
C ALA A 141 -4.21 -1.60 -2.51
N ILE A 142 -5.04 -1.71 -1.47
CA ILE A 142 -6.40 -1.19 -1.48
C ILE A 142 -6.40 0.34 -1.49
N TYR A 143 -5.49 0.98 -0.75
CA TYR A 143 -5.44 2.43 -0.58
C TYR A 143 -5.33 3.25 -1.87
N PRO A 144 -4.39 3.02 -2.80
CA PRO A 144 -4.34 3.78 -4.05
C PRO A 144 -5.56 3.57 -4.97
N LEU A 145 -6.43 2.61 -4.65
CA LEU A 145 -7.59 2.23 -5.44
C LEU A 145 -8.92 2.50 -4.72
N LEU A 146 -8.95 3.16 -3.55
CA LEU A 146 -10.18 3.35 -2.76
C LEU A 146 -11.40 3.82 -3.56
N PRO A 147 -11.31 4.80 -4.48
CA PRO A 147 -12.48 5.24 -5.24
C PRO A 147 -13.15 4.13 -6.06
N LEU A 148 -12.37 3.14 -6.51
CA LEU A 148 -12.89 2.01 -7.28
C LEU A 148 -13.61 0.98 -6.41
N TRP A 149 -13.31 0.96 -5.12
CA TRP A 149 -13.98 0.11 -4.13
C TRP A 149 -15.31 0.69 -3.66
N VAL A 150 -15.64 1.94 -3.98
CA VAL A 150 -16.87 2.58 -3.53
C VAL A 150 -17.88 2.74 -4.68
N ASN A 151 -19.08 2.24 -4.44
CA ASN A 151 -20.22 2.39 -5.35
C ASN A 151 -21.12 3.55 -4.91
N GLY A 152 -20.75 4.76 -5.32
CA GLY A 152 -21.62 5.93 -5.16
C GLY A 152 -22.96 5.74 -5.88
N LYS A 153 -24.06 6.08 -5.20
CA LYS A 153 -25.43 6.10 -5.73
C LYS A 153 -26.08 7.44 -5.39
N GLY A 154 -27.08 7.83 -6.17
CA GLY A 154 -27.81 9.09 -5.94
C GLY A 154 -26.86 10.30 -6.06
N GLU A 155 -26.78 11.12 -5.02
CA GLU A 155 -25.89 12.29 -4.96
C GLU A 155 -24.39 11.97 -5.13
N CYS A 156 -24.01 10.71 -4.89
CA CYS A 156 -22.65 10.21 -5.04
C CYS A 156 -22.37 9.57 -6.41
N GLU A 157 -23.35 9.55 -7.32
CA GLU A 157 -23.16 8.95 -8.64
C GLU A 157 -22.09 9.71 -9.43
N GLY A 158 -21.09 8.97 -9.94
CA GLY A 158 -19.96 9.56 -10.66
C GLY A 158 -18.89 10.22 -9.78
N ALA A 159 -19.18 10.54 -8.51
CA ALA A 159 -18.24 11.23 -7.60
C ALA A 159 -16.92 10.48 -7.38
N PHE A 160 -16.92 9.15 -7.54
CA PHE A 160 -15.77 8.27 -7.37
C PHE A 160 -15.32 7.62 -8.69
N ALA A 161 -15.45 8.32 -9.82
CA ALA A 161 -15.11 7.78 -11.13
C ALA A 161 -13.63 7.99 -11.51
N GLY A 162 -13.03 9.10 -11.08
CA GLY A 162 -11.64 9.45 -11.35
C GLY A 162 -10.71 9.07 -10.21
N LEU A 163 -9.59 8.40 -10.52
CA LEU A 163 -8.52 8.14 -9.56
C LEU A 163 -7.65 9.38 -9.34
N GLU A 164 -7.64 10.31 -10.29
CA GLU A 164 -6.92 11.58 -10.27
C GLU A 164 -7.48 12.60 -9.27
N GLU A 165 -8.77 12.48 -8.92
CA GLU A 165 -9.40 13.31 -7.88
C GLU A 165 -9.07 12.79 -6.47
N TYR A 166 -8.55 11.57 -6.36
CA TYR A 166 -8.28 10.93 -5.08
C TYR A 166 -7.04 11.50 -4.41
N ALA A 167 -7.18 11.82 -3.13
CA ALA A 167 -6.11 12.28 -2.27
C ALA A 167 -6.16 11.55 -0.92
N ASN A 168 -4.99 11.39 -0.29
CA ASN A 168 -4.88 10.85 1.06
C ASN A 168 -5.27 11.88 2.14
N GLU A 169 -5.13 13.19 1.84
CA GLU A 169 -5.46 14.30 2.75
C GLU A 169 -6.65 15.14 2.25
N PRO A 170 -7.47 15.69 3.16
CA PRO A 170 -8.56 16.59 2.79
C PRO A 170 -8.04 17.88 2.16
N ARG A 171 -8.64 18.27 1.04
CA ARG A 171 -8.45 19.56 0.36
C ARG A 171 -9.68 19.89 -0.46
N ASP A 172 -9.82 21.14 -0.87
CA ASP A 172 -10.96 21.57 -1.67
C ASP A 172 -11.15 20.72 -2.94
N GLY A 173 -12.38 20.24 -3.14
CA GLY A 173 -12.80 19.41 -4.26
C GLY A 173 -12.26 17.97 -4.28
N ALA A 174 -11.48 17.54 -3.28
CA ALA A 174 -10.88 16.21 -3.29
C ALA A 174 -11.86 15.08 -3.00
N VAL A 175 -11.58 13.94 -3.61
CA VAL A 175 -12.10 12.64 -3.18
C VAL A 175 -11.13 12.09 -2.15
N ILE A 176 -11.60 11.84 -0.95
CA ILE A 176 -10.83 11.19 0.12
C ILE A 176 -11.50 9.88 0.49
N GLY A 177 -10.75 9.02 1.15
CA GLY A 177 -11.29 7.74 1.57
C GLY A 177 -10.49 7.13 2.70
N LYS A 178 -11.15 6.24 3.43
CA LYS A 178 -10.60 5.56 4.59
C LYS A 178 -10.96 4.08 4.53
N VAL A 179 -10.05 3.25 5.03
CA VAL A 179 -10.28 1.81 5.16
C VAL A 179 -10.33 1.47 6.63
N ASP A 180 -11.38 0.76 7.02
CA ASP A 180 -11.44 0.06 8.29
C ASP A 180 -11.47 -1.45 8.01
N TYR A 181 -10.90 -2.25 8.91
CA TYR A 181 -10.97 -3.70 8.81
C TYR A 181 -11.09 -4.35 10.18
N LYS A 182 -11.66 -5.55 10.21
CA LYS A 182 -11.74 -6.39 11.41
C LYS A 182 -11.55 -7.85 11.02
N LYS A 183 -10.81 -8.59 11.84
CA LYS A 183 -10.72 -10.05 11.73
C LYS A 183 -12.02 -10.65 12.27
N THR A 184 -12.69 -11.46 11.46
CA THR A 184 -13.95 -12.13 11.82
C THR A 184 -13.77 -13.62 12.09
N GLY A 185 -12.60 -14.16 11.74
CA GLY A 185 -12.19 -15.55 11.98
C GLY A 185 -10.69 -15.71 11.81
N GLU A 186 -10.20 -16.95 11.86
CA GLU A 186 -8.76 -17.25 11.73
C GLU A 186 -8.17 -16.72 10.41
N ARG A 187 -8.92 -16.88 9.32
CA ARG A 187 -8.54 -16.44 7.98
C ARG A 187 -9.58 -15.55 7.33
N GLU A 188 -10.52 -15.04 8.11
CA GLU A 188 -11.60 -14.20 7.60
C GLU A 188 -11.41 -12.76 8.05
N VAL A 189 -11.49 -11.85 7.10
CA VAL A 189 -11.43 -10.42 7.34
C VAL A 189 -12.62 -9.75 6.65
N GLU A 190 -13.26 -8.85 7.38
CA GLU A 190 -14.22 -7.91 6.81
C GLU A 190 -13.55 -6.55 6.78
N PHE A 191 -13.52 -5.90 5.61
CA PHE A 191 -13.03 -4.54 5.47
C PHE A 191 -14.08 -3.66 4.83
N SER A 192 -14.12 -2.41 5.24
CA SER A 192 -15.00 -1.40 4.69
C SER A 192 -14.19 -0.26 4.13
N VAL A 193 -14.57 0.17 2.94
CA VAL A 193 -14.02 1.34 2.28
C VAL A 193 -15.05 2.45 2.32
N GLU A 194 -14.64 3.57 2.92
CA GLU A 194 -15.39 4.80 2.99
C GLU A 194 -14.82 5.78 1.95
N GLY A 195 -15.69 6.41 1.18
CA GLY A 195 -15.35 7.42 0.19
C GLY A 195 -16.16 8.68 0.45
N LEU A 196 -15.49 9.83 0.44
CA LEU A 196 -16.09 11.15 0.64
C LEU A 196 -15.63 12.10 -0.46
N LYS A 197 -16.53 12.97 -0.92
CA LYS A 197 -16.16 14.13 -1.73
C LYS A 197 -16.33 15.38 -0.90
N VAL A 198 -15.21 16.05 -0.62
CA VAL A 198 -15.14 17.20 0.28
C VAL A 198 -14.94 18.50 -0.49
N GLN A 199 -15.59 19.56 -0.03
CA GLN A 199 -15.43 20.93 -0.52
C GLN A 199 -15.15 21.85 0.66
N GLU A 200 -14.24 22.81 0.51
CA GLU A 200 -13.93 23.73 1.61
C GLU A 200 -15.11 24.68 1.83
N LYS A 201 -15.50 24.91 3.10
CA LYS A 201 -16.54 25.91 3.43
C LYS A 201 -16.03 27.30 3.08
N GLU A 202 -16.91 28.20 2.65
CA GLU A 202 -16.55 29.62 2.53
C GLU A 202 -16.05 30.15 3.89
N GLY A 203 -14.76 30.47 3.98
CA GLY A 203 -14.09 30.93 5.20
C GLY A 203 -13.52 29.83 6.12
N GLY A 204 -13.45 28.57 5.67
CA GLY A 204 -13.03 27.40 6.46
C GLY A 204 -11.57 27.40 6.91
N ARG A 205 -10.63 27.90 6.09
CA ARG A 205 -9.28 28.26 6.53
C ARG A 205 -9.23 29.71 7.00
N GLN A 206 -9.66 29.98 8.23
CA GLN A 206 -9.02 31.08 8.96
C GLN A 206 -7.68 30.55 9.47
N GLU A 207 -6.61 31.16 8.99
CA GLU A 207 -5.21 30.88 9.33
C GLU A 207 -5.04 30.72 10.85
N LEU A 208 -4.48 29.59 11.27
CA LEU A 208 -3.82 29.43 12.57
C LEU A 208 -2.36 29.86 12.46
#